data_AF-A0A938EXW9-F1
#
_entry.id   AF-A0A938EXW9-F1
#
_cell.length_a   1.000
_cell.length_b   1.000
_cell.length_c   1.000
_cell.angle_alpha   90.00
_cell.angle_beta   90.00
_cell.angle_gamma   90.00
#
_symmetry.space_group_name_H-M   'P 1'
#
loop_
_entity.id
_entity.type
_entity.pdbx_description
1 polymer ?
#
loop_
_entity_poly.entity_id
_entity_poly.type
_entity_poly.pdbx_seq_one_letter_code
_entity_poly.pdbx_strand_id
1 'polypeptide(L)'
;MARLELRIRDLEILVGRLNLENEMLKKIRNFDIKKKRQFIYSNLSRLGYLNLIEDSIQHRTDQLWHADITYIRILNSFVYLAVLFQVN
;
A
#
# COMPACT_ATOMS: atom_id res chain seq x y z
N MET A 1 12.20 28.97 41.89
CA MET A 1 11.09 27.98 41.85
C MET A 1 9.96 28.41 40.90
N ALA A 2 9.32 29.57 41.08
CA ALA A 2 8.16 29.99 40.27
C ALA A 2 8.34 29.99 38.72
N ARG A 3 9.54 30.33 38.19
CA ARG A 3 9.79 30.35 36.74
C ARG A 3 9.79 28.95 36.10
N LEU A 4 10.22 27.94 36.85
CA LEU A 4 10.24 26.55 36.37
C LEU A 4 8.82 25.98 36.33
N GLU A 5 7.99 26.28 37.33
CA GLU A 5 6.58 25.87 37.36
C GLU A 5 5.78 26.46 36.19
N LEU A 6 6.02 27.74 35.86
CA LEU A 6 5.44 28.39 34.68
C LEU A 6 5.86 27.69 33.38
N ARG A 7 7.15 27.37 33.25
CA ARG A 7 7.69 26.66 32.09
C ARG A 7 7.12 25.26 31.93
N ILE A 8 6.90 24.54 33.03
CA ILE A 8 6.27 23.21 33.04
C ILE A 8 4.83 23.31 32.53
N ARG A 9 4.08 24.28 33.02
CA ARG A 9 2.68 24.50 32.62
C ARG A 9 2.56 24.86 31.13
N ASP A 10 3.47 25.67 30.61
CA ASP A 10 3.52 25.99 29.17
C ASP A 10 3.80 24.74 28.30
N LEU A 11 4.71 23.87 28.78
CA LEU A 11 5.04 22.61 28.10
C LEU A 11 3.86 21.64 28.09
N GLU A 12 3.12 21.52 29.19
CA GLU A 12 1.92 20.69 29.28
C GLU A 12 0.85 21.15 28.26
N ILE A 13 0.64 22.45 28.13
CA ILE A 13 -0.29 23.03 27.15
C ILE A 13 0.19 22.74 25.72
N LEU A 14 1.49 22.89 25.45
CA LEU A 14 2.08 22.61 24.14
C LEU A 14 1.90 21.14 23.74
N VAL A 15 2.18 20.21 24.66
CA VAL A 15 2.01 18.78 24.45
C VAL A 15 0.55 18.44 24.17
N GLY A 16 -0.40 19.05 24.90
CA GLY A 16 -1.83 18.92 24.64
C GLY A 16 -2.22 19.35 23.22
N ARG A 17 -1.72 20.50 22.76
CA ARG A 17 -1.94 20.99 21.39
C ARG A 17 -1.35 20.05 20.34
N LEU A 18 -0.11 19.62 20.52
CA LEU A 18 0.58 18.73 19.59
C LEU A 18 -0.12 17.36 19.49
N ASN A 19 -0.64 16.83 20.59
CA ASN A 19 -1.40 15.58 20.58
C ASN A 19 -2.70 15.72 19.79
N LEU A 20 -3.44 16.82 19.97
CA LEU A 20 -4.65 17.09 19.20
C LEU A 20 -4.35 17.23 17.70
N GLU A 21 -3.29 17.96 17.36
CA GLU A 21 -2.86 18.14 15.97
C GLU A 21 -2.46 16.80 15.31
N ASN A 22 -1.71 15.97 16.03
CA ASN A 22 -1.35 14.63 15.57
C ASN A 22 -2.58 13.72 15.35
N GLU A 23 -3.59 13.78 16.22
CA GLU A 23 -4.83 13.02 16.04
C GLU A 23 -5.65 13.51 14.84
N MET A 24 -5.69 14.83 14.60
CA MET A 24 -6.31 15.40 13.41
C MET A 24 -5.59 14.94 12.13
N LEU A 25 -4.26 14.96 12.12
CA LEU A 25 -3.45 14.51 11.00
C LEU A 25 -3.61 13.01 10.71
N LYS A 26 -3.75 12.17 11.75
CA LYS A 26 -4.08 10.74 11.58
C LYS A 26 -5.45 10.53 10.94
N LYS A 27 -6.47 11.30 11.35
CA LYS A 27 -7.82 11.22 10.76
C LYS A 27 -7.81 11.64 9.29
N ILE A 28 -7.12 12.72 8.95
CA ILE A 28 -6.95 13.18 7.56
C ILE A 28 -6.24 12.10 6.73
N ARG A 29 -5.13 11.55 7.24
CA ARG A 29 -4.39 10.46 6.58
C ARG A 29 -5.28 9.23 6.35
N ASN A 30 -6.08 8.84 7.33
CA ASN A 30 -7.00 7.71 7.21
C ASN A 30 -8.13 7.96 6.19
N PHE A 31 -8.46 9.22 5.90
CA PHE A 31 -9.41 9.58 4.83
C PHE A 31 -8.82 9.33 3.42
N ASP A 32 -7.50 9.46 3.27
CA ASP A 32 -6.76 9.13 2.04
C ASP A 32 -6.46 7.64 1.88
N ILE A 33 -6.55 6.85 2.96
CA ILE A 33 -6.57 5.38 2.89
C ILE A 33 -7.95 4.95 2.41
N LYS A 34 -8.26 5.22 1.13
CA LYS A 34 -9.36 4.53 0.47
C LYS A 34 -9.08 3.04 0.57
N LYS A 35 -10.02 2.31 1.22
CA LYS A 35 -10.04 0.85 1.37
C LYS A 35 -9.32 0.19 0.19
N LYS A 36 -8.32 -0.65 0.49
CA LYS A 36 -7.67 -1.56 -0.46
C LYS A 36 -8.77 -2.10 -1.38
N ARG A 37 -8.83 -1.62 -2.62
CA ARG A 37 -9.82 -2.08 -3.59
C ARG A 37 -9.61 -3.58 -3.68
N GLN A 38 -10.66 -4.36 -3.42
CA GLN A 38 -10.66 -5.78 -3.73
C GLN A 38 -10.12 -5.90 -5.15
N PHE A 39 -9.02 -6.63 -5.32
CA PHE A 39 -8.60 -7.07 -6.63
C PHE A 39 -9.84 -7.72 -7.24
N ILE A 40 -10.38 -7.10 -8.28
CA ILE A 40 -11.35 -7.78 -9.13
C ILE A 40 -10.49 -8.81 -9.84
N TYR A 41 -10.35 -9.98 -9.23
CA TYR A 41 -10.01 -11.16 -9.98
C TYR A 41 -11.12 -11.26 -11.01
N SER A 42 -10.83 -10.95 -12.28
CA SER A 42 -11.58 -11.57 -13.34
C SER A 42 -11.49 -13.05 -13.04
N ASN A 43 -12.57 -13.65 -12.55
CA ASN A 43 -12.66 -15.09 -12.39
C ASN A 43 -12.67 -15.70 -13.79
N LEU A 44 -11.53 -15.64 -14.49
CA LEU A 44 -11.28 -16.37 -15.72
C LEU A 44 -11.28 -17.88 -15.41
N SER A 45 -11.05 -18.24 -14.14
CA SER A 45 -11.30 -19.55 -13.56
C SER A 45 -12.76 -20.00 -13.62
N ARG A 46 -13.74 -19.08 -13.67
CA ARG A 46 -15.17 -19.43 -13.84
C ARG A 46 -15.51 -19.85 -15.27
N LEU A 47 -14.64 -19.54 -16.23
CA LEU A 47 -14.77 -19.91 -17.64
C LEU A 47 -14.10 -21.25 -17.98
N GLY A 48 -13.57 -21.98 -16.99
CA GLY A 48 -13.03 -23.32 -17.21
C GLY A 48 -11.72 -23.36 -17.98
N TYR A 49 -10.97 -22.25 -18.04
CA TYR A 49 -9.60 -22.29 -18.55
C TYR A 49 -8.73 -22.97 -17.49
N LEU A 50 -8.38 -24.23 -17.72
CA LEU A 50 -7.38 -24.94 -16.92
C LEU A 50 -6.09 -24.11 -16.90
N ASN A 51 -5.40 -24.11 -15.77
CA ASN A 51 -4.02 -23.64 -15.74
C ASN A 51 -3.17 -24.63 -16.55
N LEU A 52 -2.97 -24.34 -17.84
CA LEU A 52 -2.25 -25.20 -18.79
C LEU A 52 -0.76 -25.38 -18.45
N ILE A 53 -0.28 -24.69 -17.42
CA ILE A 53 1.11 -24.66 -16.97
C ILE A 53 1.38 -25.80 -15.97
N GLU A 54 0.36 -26.32 -15.28
CA GLU A 54 0.50 -27.27 -14.16
C GLU A 54 1.17 -28.59 -14.56
N ASP A 55 0.94 -29.06 -15.80
CA ASP A 55 1.58 -30.26 -16.36
C ASP A 55 2.74 -29.94 -17.32
N SER A 56 3.12 -28.66 -17.46
CA SER A 56 4.17 -28.25 -18.40
C SER A 56 5.56 -28.35 -17.75
N ILE A 57 6.35 -29.32 -18.21
CA ILE A 57 7.77 -29.43 -17.85
C ILE A 57 8.54 -28.42 -18.70
N GLN A 58 9.16 -27.43 -18.06
CA GLN A 58 10.01 -26.48 -18.75
C GLN A 58 11.32 -27.15 -19.16
N HIS A 59 11.59 -27.19 -20.46
CA HIS A 59 12.78 -27.80 -21.03
C HIS A 59 13.91 -26.79 -21.25
N ARG A 60 13.61 -25.49 -21.30
CA ARG A 60 14.58 -24.40 -21.49
C ARG A 60 14.17 -23.15 -20.73
N THR A 61 15.17 -22.32 -20.43
CA THR A 61 14.97 -20.91 -20.08
C THR A 61 14.13 -20.21 -21.16
N ASP A 62 13.36 -19.21 -20.75
CA ASP A 62 12.52 -18.34 -21.60
C ASP A 62 11.15 -18.93 -22.00
N GLN A 63 10.78 -20.11 -21.46
CA GLN A 63 9.51 -20.77 -21.76
C GLN A 63 8.36 -20.34 -20.86
N LEU A 64 8.64 -19.93 -19.62
CA LEU A 64 7.65 -19.42 -18.69
C LEU A 64 8.05 -18.05 -18.14
N TRP A 65 7.11 -17.11 -18.26
CA TRP A 65 7.25 -15.75 -17.80
C TRP A 65 6.11 -15.44 -16.84
N HIS A 66 6.45 -14.93 -15.67
CA HIS A 66 5.49 -14.36 -14.76
C HIS A 66 5.42 -12.86 -15.02
N ALA A 67 4.20 -12.37 -15.19
CA ALA A 67 3.91 -10.97 -15.42
C ALA A 67 2.96 -10.48 -14.34
N ASP A 68 3.25 -9.32 -13.77
CA ASP A 68 2.32 -8.62 -12.89
C ASP A 68 2.30 -7.13 -13.23
N ILE A 69 1.14 -6.51 -13.03
CA ILE A 69 0.96 -5.08 -13.21
C ILE A 69 0.29 -4.50 -11.98
N THR A 70 0.93 -3.48 -11.42
CA THR A 70 0.40 -2.76 -10.27
C THR A 70 0.40 -1.26 -10.55
N TYR A 71 -0.37 -0.52 -9.76
CA TYR A 71 -0.31 0.94 -9.77
C TYR A 71 0.19 1.43 -8.42
N ILE A 72 1.11 2.38 -8.45
CA ILE A 72 1.61 3.07 -7.28
C ILE A 72 0.95 4.44 -7.25
N ARG A 73 0.22 4.72 -6.17
CA ARG A 73 -0.43 6.01 -5.94
C ARG A 73 0.59 7.02 -5.43
N ILE A 74 0.60 8.20 -6.04
CA ILE A 74 1.38 9.37 -5.61
C ILE A 74 0.38 10.46 -5.15
N LEU A 75 0.83 11.47 -4.40
CA LEU A 75 -0.01 12.50 -3.78
C LEU A 75 -1.14 13.01 -4.70
N ASN A 76 -0.83 13.31 -5.97
CA ASN A 76 -1.79 13.87 -6.93
C ASN A 76 -1.97 13.00 -8.20
N SER A 77 -1.42 11.78 -8.25
CA SER A 77 -1.42 10.97 -9.48
C SER A 77 -1.25 9.47 -9.22
N PHE A 78 -1.13 8.67 -10.28
CA PHE A 78 -0.79 7.25 -10.24
C PHE A 78 0.22 6.92 -11.33
N VAL A 79 1.10 5.97 -11.04
CA VAL A 79 2.07 5.40 -12.00
C VAL A 79 1.82 3.91 -12.10
N TYR A 80 1.79 3.38 -13.32
CA TYR A 80 1.73 1.93 -13.52
C TYR A 80 3.13 1.34 -13.51
N LEU A 81 3.32 0.30 -12.71
CA LEU A 81 4.52 -0.52 -12.69
C LEU A 81 4.15 -1.89 -13.29
N ALA A 82 4.70 -2.17 -14.47
CA ALA A 82 4.62 -3.49 -15.09
C ALA A 82 5.94 -4.24 -14.83
N VAL A 83 5.83 -5.47 -14.35
CA VAL A 83 6.96 -6.34 -14.06
C VAL A 83 6.84 -7.60 -14.92
N LEU A 84 7.93 -7.96 -15.56
CA LEU A 84 8.10 -9.21 -16.29
C LEU A 84 9.32 -9.92 -15.73
N PHE A 85 9.14 -11.13 -15.22
CA PHE A 85 10.25 -11.95 -14.76
C PHE A 85 10.12 -13.38 -15.30
N GLN A 86 11.27 -13.95 -15.62
CA GLN A 86 11.37 -15.32 -16.08
C GLN A 86 11.32 -16.28 -14.90
N VAL A 87 10.53 -17.35 -15.03
CA VAL A 87 10.49 -18.43 -14.05
C VAL A 87 11.58 -19.43 -14.45
N ASN A 88 12.49 -19.73 -13.52
CA ASN A 88 13.54 -20.75 -13.66
C ASN A 88 13.11 -22.06 -13.02
#